data_AF-A0A661FVW3-F1
#
_entry.id   AF-A0A661FVW3-F1
#
_cell.length_a   1.000
_cell.length_b   1.000
_cell.length_c   1.000
_cell.angle_alpha   90.00
_cell.angle_beta   90.00
_cell.angle_gamma   90.00
#
_symmetry.space_group_name_H-M   'P 1'
#
loop_
_entity.id
_entity.type
_entity.pdbx_description
1 polymer ?
#
loop_
_entity_poly.entity_id
_entity_poly.type
_entity_poly.pdbx_seq_one_letter_code
_entity_poly.pdbx_strand_id
1 'polypeptide(L)'
;MNNRQPFLAVTAAIALLTVGASAAASGNGEVKFDREVESCISEVIDQANLDDAIRVRHLIVNVKNSTSGYVFKINTSIFVEADDKAIREYASYCVAKGDDKPVKFRIDKVSG
;
A
#
# COMPACT_ATOMS: atom_id res chain seq x y z
N MET A 1 79.73 10.83 1.83
CA MET A 1 79.04 12.05 1.35
C MET A 1 78.01 11.63 0.32
N ASN A 2 76.85 12.27 0.37
CA ASN A 2 75.63 12.07 -0.43
C ASN A 2 74.70 10.87 -0.07
N ASN A 3 73.40 11.02 0.15
CA ASN A 3 72.53 12.04 0.78
C ASN A 3 71.09 11.52 0.55
N ARG A 4 70.37 11.24 1.65
CA ARG A 4 68.90 11.32 1.85
C ARG A 4 67.93 10.34 1.14
N GLN A 5 67.29 9.53 1.99
CA GLN A 5 65.89 9.06 1.90
C GLN A 5 64.90 10.27 1.88
N PRO A 6 63.56 10.11 1.81
CA PRO A 6 62.70 9.01 1.33
C PRO A 6 61.69 9.50 0.25
N PHE A 7 61.06 8.57 -0.46
CA PHE A 7 59.91 8.85 -1.32
C PHE A 7 58.74 9.40 -0.51
N LEU A 8 58.29 10.61 -0.86
CA LEU A 8 57.16 11.31 -0.27
C LEU A 8 55.86 10.54 -0.49
N ALA A 9 55.21 10.19 0.62
CA ALA A 9 53.82 9.81 0.69
C ALA A 9 52.96 10.99 0.23
N VAL A 10 52.35 10.89 -0.97
CA VAL A 10 51.26 11.78 -1.36
C VAL A 10 49.98 11.14 -0.85
N THR A 11 49.57 11.59 0.34
CA THR A 11 48.24 11.40 0.91
C THR A 11 47.19 11.99 -0.03
N ALA A 12 46.49 11.15 -0.77
CA ALA A 12 45.25 11.53 -1.44
C ALA A 12 44.13 11.62 -0.40
N ALA A 13 43.99 12.79 0.23
CA ALA A 13 42.78 13.14 0.96
C ALA A 13 41.71 13.57 -0.05
N ILE A 14 40.91 12.62 -0.53
CA ILE A 14 39.69 12.94 -1.27
C ILE A 14 38.54 13.00 -0.28
N ALA A 15 38.10 14.23 -0.06
CA ALA A 15 37.07 14.63 0.87
C ALA A 15 35.77 13.86 0.68
N LEU A 16 35.18 13.47 1.82
CA LEU A 16 33.81 13.03 1.97
C LEU A 16 32.86 14.11 1.43
N LEU A 17 32.32 13.92 0.23
CA LEU A 17 31.12 14.62 -0.22
C LEU A 17 29.92 13.83 0.30
N THR A 18 29.54 14.13 1.55
CA THR A 18 28.20 13.86 2.06
C THR A 18 27.22 14.74 1.29
N VAL A 19 26.80 14.30 0.10
CA VAL A 19 25.60 14.85 -0.53
C VAL A 19 24.41 14.23 0.21
N GLY A 20 24.02 14.90 1.29
CA GLY A 20 22.67 14.82 1.78
C GLY A 20 21.75 15.36 0.69
N ALA A 21 21.15 14.47 -0.08
CA ALA A 21 19.87 14.72 -0.69
C ALA A 21 18.86 13.96 0.17
N SER A 22 18.26 14.69 1.10
CA SER A 22 17.07 14.29 1.82
C SER A 22 16.12 13.61 0.85
N ALA A 23 15.68 12.41 1.20
CA ALA A 23 14.64 11.68 0.51
C ALA A 23 13.54 12.67 0.09
N ALA A 24 13.21 12.71 -1.20
CA ALA A 24 11.89 13.16 -1.59
C ALA A 24 10.92 12.20 -0.91
N ALA A 25 10.48 12.57 0.29
CA ALA A 25 9.23 12.06 0.82
C ALA A 25 8.22 12.44 -0.25
N SER A 26 7.89 11.48 -1.11
CA SER A 26 6.62 11.49 -1.81
C SER A 26 5.60 11.74 -0.73
N GLY A 27 5.12 12.98 -0.64
CA GLY A 27 3.88 13.27 0.05
C GLY A 27 2.83 12.47 -0.68
N ASN A 28 2.67 11.20 -0.29
CA ASN A 28 1.45 10.46 -0.51
C ASN A 28 0.39 11.36 0.11
N GLY A 29 -0.38 12.03 -0.75
CA GLY A 29 -1.50 12.82 -0.31
C GLY A 29 -2.28 11.96 0.66
N GLU A 30 -2.36 12.42 1.90
CA GLU A 30 -3.08 11.82 3.01
C GLU A 30 -4.36 11.19 2.47
N VAL A 31 -4.38 9.86 2.39
CA VAL A 31 -5.62 9.14 2.13
C VAL A 31 -6.41 9.35 3.40
N LYS A 32 -7.29 10.37 3.38
CA LYS A 32 -8.03 10.89 4.54
C LYS A 32 -8.83 9.85 5.34
N PHE A 33 -8.88 8.62 4.85
CA PHE A 33 -9.74 7.55 5.32
C PHE A 33 -8.97 6.23 5.50
N ASP A 34 -7.64 6.26 5.68
CA ASP A 34 -6.82 5.04 5.73
C ASP A 34 -7.36 4.01 6.74
N ARG A 35 -7.69 4.45 7.96
CA ARG A 35 -8.24 3.52 8.98
C ARG A 35 -9.60 2.96 8.60
N GLU A 36 -10.47 3.79 8.07
CA GLU A 36 -11.79 3.37 7.61
C GLU A 36 -11.69 2.34 6.47
N VAL A 37 -10.83 2.63 5.49
CA VAL A 37 -10.58 1.76 4.35
C VAL A 37 -9.96 0.46 4.82
N GLU A 38 -8.94 0.51 5.69
CA GLU A 38 -8.32 -0.68 6.28
C GLU A 38 -9.33 -1.57 7.01
N SER A 39 -10.20 -0.98 7.84
CA SER A 39 -11.25 -1.74 8.53
C SER A 39 -12.20 -2.45 7.55
N CYS A 40 -12.54 -1.79 6.44
CA CYS A 40 -13.38 -2.39 5.40
C CYS A 40 -12.64 -3.48 4.62
N ILE A 41 -11.36 -3.28 4.30
CA ILE A 41 -10.54 -4.25 3.57
C ILE A 41 -10.26 -5.47 4.43
N SER A 42 -10.03 -5.30 5.74
CA SER A 42 -9.90 -6.43 6.67
C SER A 42 -11.11 -7.35 6.62
N GLU A 43 -12.34 -6.78 6.65
CA GLU A 43 -13.55 -7.61 6.56
C GLU A 43 -13.74 -8.26 5.18
N VAL A 44 -13.25 -7.62 4.09
CA VAL A 44 -13.19 -8.27 2.77
C VAL A 44 -12.27 -9.48 2.82
N ILE A 45 -11.09 -9.35 3.42
CA ILE A 45 -10.10 -10.43 3.52
C ILE A 45 -10.64 -11.59 4.35
N ASP A 46 -11.35 -11.29 5.45
CA ASP A 46 -11.93 -12.30 6.33
C ASP A 46 -13.07 -13.11 5.67
N GLN A 47 -13.82 -12.51 4.73
CA GLN A 47 -15.02 -13.12 4.16
C GLN A 47 -14.88 -13.59 2.71
N ALA A 48 -13.97 -13.00 1.93
CA ALA A 48 -13.73 -13.42 0.56
C ALA A 48 -12.89 -14.70 0.54
N ASN A 49 -13.23 -15.65 -0.35
CA ASN A 49 -12.32 -16.75 -0.62
C ASN A 49 -11.13 -16.23 -1.44
N LEU A 50 -9.95 -16.20 -0.82
CA LEU A 50 -8.67 -15.80 -1.39
C LEU A 50 -7.74 -17.00 -1.70
N ASP A 51 -8.22 -18.24 -1.63
CA ASP A 51 -7.40 -19.44 -1.87
C ASP A 51 -6.72 -19.38 -3.24
N ASP A 52 -5.49 -19.89 -3.35
CA ASP A 52 -4.73 -19.96 -4.61
C ASP A 52 -4.43 -18.59 -5.26
N ALA A 53 -4.80 -17.47 -4.62
CA ALA A 53 -4.62 -16.14 -5.17
C ALA A 53 -3.13 -15.79 -5.28
N ILE A 54 -2.67 -15.49 -6.49
CA ILE A 54 -1.33 -14.93 -6.71
C ILE A 54 -1.34 -13.40 -6.59
N ARG A 55 -2.51 -12.79 -6.81
CA ARG A 55 -2.71 -11.33 -6.76
C ARG A 55 -4.16 -11.04 -6.42
N VAL A 56 -4.37 -10.05 -5.58
CA VAL A 56 -5.69 -9.50 -5.25
C VAL A 56 -5.67 -8.01 -5.53
N ARG A 57 -6.69 -7.50 -6.22
CA ARG A 57 -6.86 -6.07 -6.51
C ARG A 57 -8.14 -5.57 -5.86
N HIS A 58 -8.01 -4.52 -5.06
CA HIS A 58 -9.15 -3.81 -4.49
C HIS A 58 -9.32 -2.46 -5.18
N LEU A 59 -10.48 -2.21 -5.75
CA LEU A 59 -10.90 -0.89 -6.22
C LEU A 59 -11.88 -0.30 -5.21
N ILE A 60 -11.43 0.71 -4.48
CA ILE A 60 -12.20 1.35 -3.42
C ILE A 60 -12.75 2.68 -3.92
N VAL A 61 -14.07 2.87 -3.77
CA VAL A 61 -14.76 4.11 -4.13
C VAL A 61 -15.51 4.62 -2.91
N ASN A 62 -15.16 5.82 -2.45
CA ASN A 62 -15.96 6.54 -1.46
C ASN A 62 -17.27 7.02 -2.13
N VAL A 63 -18.40 6.60 -1.57
CA VAL A 63 -19.74 6.92 -2.09
C VAL A 63 -20.38 8.06 -1.32
N LYS A 64 -20.13 8.15 -0.02
CA LYS A 64 -20.77 9.14 0.85
C LYS A 64 -19.95 9.39 2.11
N ASN A 65 -19.82 10.67 2.46
CA ASN A 65 -19.34 11.13 3.76
C ASN A 65 -20.52 11.57 4.61
N SER A 66 -20.58 11.14 5.87
CA SER A 66 -21.62 11.56 6.79
C SER A 66 -21.08 11.67 8.22
N THR A 67 -21.80 12.37 9.09
CA THR A 67 -21.50 12.43 10.52
C THR A 67 -21.52 11.06 11.20
N SER A 68 -22.18 10.08 10.57
CA SER A 68 -22.27 8.70 11.04
C SER A 68 -21.21 7.77 10.43
N GLY A 69 -20.21 8.32 9.73
CA GLY A 69 -19.13 7.58 9.09
C GLY A 69 -19.14 7.69 7.56
N TYR A 70 -18.26 6.89 6.97
CA TYR A 70 -17.90 6.87 5.56
C TYR A 70 -18.44 5.61 4.90
N VAL A 71 -19.01 5.79 3.72
CA VAL A 71 -19.58 4.70 2.93
C VAL A 71 -18.67 4.39 1.75
N PHE A 72 -18.22 3.14 1.67
CA PHE A 72 -17.35 2.65 0.60
C PHE A 72 -18.04 1.55 -0.21
N LYS A 73 -17.82 1.58 -1.51
CA LYS A 73 -17.98 0.42 -2.39
C LYS A 73 -16.59 -0.11 -2.70
N ILE A 74 -16.41 -1.42 -2.57
CA ILE A 74 -15.13 -2.09 -2.80
C ILE A 74 -15.38 -3.22 -3.79
N ASN A 75 -14.77 -3.12 -4.96
CA ASN A 75 -14.74 -4.22 -5.91
C ASN A 75 -13.41 -4.95 -5.74
N THR A 76 -13.48 -6.25 -5.47
CA THR A 76 -12.31 -7.09 -5.23
C THR A 76 -12.21 -8.10 -6.37
N SER A 77 -11.08 -8.08 -7.08
CA SER A 77 -10.78 -9.02 -8.16
C SER A 77 -9.60 -9.90 -7.75
N ILE A 78 -9.76 -11.21 -7.91
CA ILE A 78 -8.78 -12.23 -7.51
C ILE A 78 -8.23 -12.94 -8.75
N PHE A 79 -6.90 -13.02 -8.82
CA PHE A 79 -6.16 -13.61 -9.92
C PHE A 79 -5.35 -14.80 -9.41
N VAL A 80 -5.38 -15.91 -10.14
CA VAL A 80 -4.62 -17.15 -9.86
C VAL A 80 -3.51 -17.40 -10.87
N GLU A 81 -3.56 -16.71 -12.01
CA GLU A 81 -2.55 -16.75 -13.06
C GLU A 81 -2.05 -15.35 -13.36
N ALA A 82 -0.89 -15.25 -14.01
CA ALA A 82 -0.29 -13.97 -14.39
C ALA A 82 -1.09 -13.21 -15.45
N ASP A 83 -2.08 -13.86 -16.06
CA ASP A 83 -3.03 -13.22 -16.94
C ASP A 83 -3.90 -12.21 -16.16
N ASP A 84 -4.28 -11.10 -16.79
CA ASP A 84 -5.09 -10.04 -16.17
C ASP A 84 -6.58 -10.40 -16.10
N LYS A 85 -6.92 -11.69 -16.17
CA LYS A 85 -8.27 -12.22 -15.99
C LYS A 85 -8.51 -12.64 -14.54
N ALA A 86 -9.44 -11.96 -13.87
CA ALA A 86 -9.90 -12.35 -12.55
C ALA A 86 -10.72 -13.66 -12.63
N ILE A 87 -10.44 -14.61 -11.74
CA ILE A 87 -11.22 -15.85 -11.63
C ILE A 87 -12.35 -15.75 -10.61
N ARG A 88 -12.28 -14.77 -9.70
CA ARG A 88 -13.31 -14.48 -8.71
C ARG A 88 -13.39 -13.00 -8.49
N GLU A 89 -14.62 -12.51 -8.43
CA GLU A 89 -14.89 -11.11 -8.19
C GLU A 89 -15.96 -10.96 -7.12
N TYR A 90 -15.74 -10.00 -6.23
CA TYR A 90 -16.65 -9.65 -5.15
C TYR A 90 -16.98 -8.17 -5.21
N ALA A 91 -18.24 -7.85 -4.93
CA ALA A 91 -18.69 -6.48 -4.70
C ALA A 91 -19.03 -6.35 -3.22
N SER A 92 -18.43 -5.38 -2.56
CA SER A 92 -18.63 -5.13 -1.14
C SER A 92 -19.14 -3.73 -0.89
N TYR A 93 -19.97 -3.61 0.13
CA TYR A 93 -20.48 -2.37 0.66
C TYR A 93 -20.10 -2.26 2.13
N CYS A 94 -19.43 -1.17 2.49
CA CYS A 94 -18.90 -0.96 3.82
C CYS A 94 -19.27 0.42 4.37
N VAL A 95 -19.60 0.48 5.66
CA VAL A 95 -19.78 1.73 6.41
C VAL A 95 -18.81 1.72 7.59
N ALA A 96 -17.81 2.60 7.58
CA ALA A 96 -16.75 2.66 8.59
C ALA A 96 -16.62 4.06 9.21
N LYS A 97 -16.11 4.11 10.45
CA LYS A 97 -15.88 5.34 11.22
C LYS A 97 -14.43 5.54 11.67
N GLY A 98 -13.54 4.64 11.26
CA GLY A 98 -12.12 4.64 11.65
C GLY A 98 -11.80 3.80 12.90
N ASP A 99 -12.78 3.03 13.38
CA ASP A 99 -12.65 2.03 14.45
C ASP A 99 -12.15 0.66 13.89
N ASP A 100 -11.86 -0.30 14.78
CA ASP A 100 -11.33 -1.63 14.41
C ASP A 100 -12.20 -2.43 13.43
N LYS A 101 -13.53 -2.27 13.49
CA LYS A 101 -14.48 -2.95 12.60
C LYS A 101 -15.47 -1.97 11.99
N PRO A 102 -15.92 -2.21 10.74
CA PRO A 102 -16.95 -1.38 10.14
C PRO A 102 -18.29 -1.55 10.85
N VAL A 103 -19.06 -0.47 10.88
CA VAL A 103 -20.41 -0.41 11.46
C VAL A 103 -21.37 -1.30 10.70
N LYS A 104 -21.19 -1.40 9.37
CA LYS A 104 -21.94 -2.30 8.50
C LYS A 104 -21.04 -2.80 7.40
N PHE A 105 -21.16 -4.10 7.09
CA PHE A 105 -20.44 -4.72 6.00
C PHE A 105 -21.34 -5.72 5.28
N ARG A 106 -21.24 -5.74 3.95
CA ARG A 106 -21.85 -6.73 3.07
C ARG A 106 -20.89 -7.04 1.94
N ILE A 107 -20.78 -8.31 1.58
CA ILE A 107 -20.01 -8.77 0.45
C ILE A 107 -20.86 -9.77 -0.34
N ASP A 108 -20.85 -9.63 -1.66
CA ASP A 108 -21.57 -10.49 -2.58
C ASP A 108 -20.58 -10.97 -3.66
N LYS A 109 -20.58 -12.28 -3.96
CA LYS A 109 -19.81 -12.83 -5.08
C LYS A 109 -20.49 -12.42 -6.39
N VAL A 110 -19.74 -11.79 -7.28
CA VAL A 110 -20.22 -11.28 -8.57
C VAL A 110 -19.89 -12.25 -9.69
N SER A 111 -18.70 -12.85 -9.65
CA SER A 111 -18.21 -13.76 -10.68
C SER A 111 -17.28 -14.83 -10.09
N GLY A 112 -17.21 -15.97 -10.78
CA GLY A 112 -16.37 -17.13 -10.47
C GLY A 112 -17.09 -18.43 -10.73
#